data_AF-U2YXL2-F1
#
_entry.id   AF-U2YXL2-F1
#
_cell.length_a   1.000
_cell.length_b   1.000
_cell.length_c   1.000
_cell.angle_alpha   90.00
_cell.angle_beta   90.00
_cell.angle_gamma   90.00
#
_symmetry.space_group_name_H-M   'P 1'
#
loop_
_entity.id
_entity.type
_entity.pdbx_description
1 polymer ?
#
loop_
_entity_poly.entity_id
_entity_poly.type
_entity_poly.pdbx_seq_one_letter_code
_entity_poly.pdbx_strand_id
1 'polypeptide(L)' 'MLAIKARSEDVTADPEDVFADVLDELRETYEVLDRARLEPYHDDHLAVVASPR' A
#
# COMPACT_ATOMS: atom_id res chain seq x y z
N MET A 1 -0.13 10.47 5.19
CA MET A 1 0.40 9.77 4.01
C MET A 1 1.32 8.67 4.51
N LEU A 2 1.19 7.47 3.95
CA LEU A 2 2.04 6.32 4.26
C LEU A 2 2.56 5.70 2.96
N ALA A 3 3.62 4.89 3.06
CA ALA A 3 4.13 4.10 1.96
C ALA A 3 4.17 2.63 2.38
N ILE A 4 3.60 1.77 1.54
CA ILE A 4 3.65 0.32 1.70
C ILE A 4 4.84 -0.18 0.89
N LYS A 5 5.74 -0.93 1.53
CA LYS A 5 6.84 -1.63 0.86
C LYS A 5 6.54 -3.12 0.87
N ALA A 6 6.09 -3.67 -0.25
CA ALA A 6 5.57 -5.04 -0.27
C ALA A 6 6.57 -6.06 0.29
N ARG A 7 7.85 -5.91 -0.07
CA ARG A 7 8.95 -6.78 0.40
C ARG A 7 9.31 -6.66 1.88
N SER A 8 8.70 -5.74 2.61
CA SER A 8 8.82 -5.66 4.07
C SER A 8 7.60 -6.23 4.79
N GLU A 9 6.48 -6.41 4.10
CA GLU A 9 5.29 -7.08 4.61
C GLU A 9 5.38 -8.60 4.33
N ASP A 10 5.63 -8.98 3.08
CA ASP A 10 5.85 -10.37 2.66
C ASP A 10 6.85 -10.43 1.49
N VAL A 11 7.96 -11.14 1.67
CA VAL A 11 8.99 -11.30 0.63
C VAL A 11 8.63 -12.37 -0.41
N THR A 12 7.71 -13.27 -0.09
CA THR A 12 7.35 -14.44 -0.89
C THR A 12 6.14 -14.21 -1.79
N ALA A 13 5.26 -13.29 -1.41
CA ALA A 13 4.06 -12.94 -2.16
C ALA A 13 4.35 -12.02 -3.37
N ASP A 14 3.38 -11.96 -4.29
CA ASP A 14 3.37 -10.95 -5.34
C ASP A 14 3.06 -9.57 -4.72
N PRO A 15 3.77 -8.50 -5.12
CA PRO A 15 3.52 -7.16 -4.59
C PRO A 15 2.06 -6.69 -4.73
N GLU A 16 1.39 -7.00 -5.85
CA GLU A 16 0.00 -6.57 -6.06
C GLU A 16 -0.96 -7.21 -5.05
N ASP A 17 -0.74 -8.48 -4.70
CA ASP A 17 -1.52 -9.18 -3.67
C ASP A 17 -1.30 -8.53 -2.30
N VAL A 18 -0.04 -8.25 -1.94
CA VAL A 18 0.30 -7.54 -0.69
C VAL A 18 -0.36 -6.16 -0.62
N PHE A 19 -0.38 -5.41 -1.71
CA PHE A 19 -1.04 -4.10 -1.73
C PHE A 19 -2.56 -4.21 -1.56
N ALA A 20 -3.20 -5.22 -2.15
CA ALA A 20 -4.62 -5.44 -1.99
C ALA A 20 -4.96 -5.72 -0.52
N ASP A 21 -4.24 -6.66 0.11
CA ASP A 21 -4.47 -7.06 1.50
C ASP A 21 -4.30 -5.88 2.47
N VAL A 22 -3.20 -5.13 2.36
CA VAL A 22 -2.94 -3.97 3.25
C VAL A 22 -3.97 -2.85 3.02
N LEU A 23 -4.41 -2.62 1.78
CA LEU A 23 -5.44 -1.62 1.50
C LEU A 23 -6.79 -2.02 2.09
N ASP A 24 -7.12 -3.31 2.11
CA ASP A 24 -8.36 -3.80 2.70
C ASP A 24 -8.35 -3.63 4.22
N GLU A 25 -7.23 -3.92 4.90
CA GLU A 25 -7.06 -3.63 6.32
C GLU A 25 -7.18 -2.12 6.62
N LEU A 26 -6.50 -1.27 5.83
CA LEU A 26 -6.55 0.19 6.00
C LEU A 26 -7.98 0.74 5.89
N ARG A 27 -8.79 0.20 4.96
CA ARG A 27 -10.16 0.67 4.71
C ARG A 27 -11.13 0.39 5.85
N GLU A 28 -10.80 -0.53 6.76
CA GLU A 28 -11.61 -0.79 7.95
C GLU A 28 -11.72 0.45 8.85
N THR A 29 -10.65 1.25 8.92
CA THR A 29 -10.53 2.39 9.86
C THR A 29 -10.26 3.74 9.19
N TYR A 30 -9.76 3.75 7.95
CA TYR A 30 -9.45 4.95 7.19
C TYR A 30 -10.25 5.02 5.88
N GLU A 31 -10.48 6.24 5.40
CA GLU A 31 -10.88 6.49 4.02
C GLU A 31 -9.63 6.66 3.16
N VAL A 32 -9.42 5.78 2.18
CA VAL A 32 -8.33 5.88 1.21
C VAL A 32 -8.72 6.88 0.12
N LEU A 33 -7.98 7.98 0.03
CA LEU A 33 -8.25 9.11 -0.87
C LEU A 33 -7.49 8.97 -2.20
N ASP A 34 -6.26 8.47 -2.17
CA ASP A 34 -5.43 8.29 -3.36
C ASP A 34 -4.37 7.21 -3.16
N ARG A 35 -3.90 6.63 -4.26
CA ARG A 35 -2.82 5.64 -4.29
C ARG A 35 -1.97 5.76 -5.54
N ALA A 36 -0.65 5.66 -5.39
CA ALA A 36 0.29 5.78 -6.51
C ALA A 36 1.47 4.82 -6.37
N ARG A 37 1.76 4.12 -7.47
CA ARG A 37 3.00 3.37 -7.68
C ARG A 37 4.19 4.33 -7.63
N LEU A 38 5.29 3.93 -6.99
CA LEU A 38 6.49 4.76 -6.86
C LEU A 38 7.61 4.35 -7.83
N GLU A 39 7.34 3.44 -8.76
CA GLU A 39 8.23 3.14 -9.87
C GLU A 39 8.46 4.38 -10.77
N PRO A 40 9.68 4.58 -11.28
CA PRO A 40 10.83 3.68 -11.23
C PRO A 40 11.78 3.91 -10.04
N TYR A 41 11.42 4.76 -9.08
CA TYR A 41 12.33 5.16 -8.00
C TYR A 41 12.31 4.18 -6.82
N HIS A 42 11.14 3.60 -6.53
CA HIS A 42 10.96 2.61 -5.49
C HIS A 42 10.13 1.44 -6.03
N ASP A 43 10.82 0.39 -6.45
CA ASP A 43 10.18 -0.86 -6.90
C ASP A 43 9.44 -1.52 -5.73
N ASP A 44 8.26 -2.07 -6.02
CA ASP A 44 7.42 -2.76 -5.05
C ASP A 44 6.99 -1.84 -3.89
N HIS A 45 6.78 -0.55 -4.18
CA HIS A 45 6.23 0.43 -3.24
C HIS A 45 4.94 1.07 -3.75
N LEU A 46 4.00 1.26 -2.83
CA LEU A 46 2.75 1.96 -3.06
C LEU A 46 2.60 3.11 -2.05
N ALA A 47 2.52 4.34 -2.55
CA ALA A 47 2.12 5.48 -1.74
C ALA A 47 0.60 5.48 -1.55
N VAL A 48 0.15 5.75 -0.32
CA VAL A 48 -1.27 5.84 0.03
C VAL A 48 -1.54 7.14 0.80
N VAL A 49 -2.55 7.86 0.34
CA VAL A 49 -3.13 9.01 1.05
C VAL A 49 -4.46 8.56 1.63
N ALA A 50 -4.63 8.74 2.93
CA ALA A 50 -5.84 8.35 3.64
C ALA A 50 -6.15 9.33 4.77
N SER A 51 -7.43 9.41 5.14
CA SER A 51 -7.94 10.19 6.27
C SER A 51 -8.59 9.26 7.30
N PRO A 52 -8.47 9.52 8.61
CA PRO A 52 -9.28 8.82 9.62
C PRO A 52 -10.77 8.98 9.31
N ARG A 53 -11.55 7.94 9.60
CA ARG A 53 -13.03 8.00 9.59
C ARG A 53 -13.58 8.68 10.84
#